data_AF-A0A931RVR0-F1
#
_entry.id   AF-A0A931RVR0-F1
#
_cell.length_a   1.000
_cell.length_b   1.000
_cell.length_c   1.000
_cell.angle_alpha   90.00
_cell.angle_beta   90.00
_cell.angle_gamma   90.00
#
_symmetry.space_group_name_H-M   'P 1'
#
loop_
_entity.id
_entity.type
_entity.pdbx_description
1 polymer ?
#
loop_
_entity_poly.entity_id
_entity_poly.type
_entity_poly.pdbx_seq_one_letter_code
_entity_poly.pdbx_strand_id
1 'polypeptide(L)' 'MAVLLFGSLAIIILAGLIIWVNAQLKSAYRNIYRDSAFRIAESGIEYYRWHLAHAPLDFQDGTGQPGPYIHNFY' A
#
# COMPACT_ATOMS: atom_id res chain seq x y z
N MET A 1 16.05 24.02 -41.04
CA MET A 1 14.64 24.09 -40.59
C MET A 1 14.08 22.72 -40.19
N ALA A 2 14.12 21.70 -41.06
CA ALA A 2 13.62 20.36 -40.72
C ALA A 2 14.24 19.74 -39.45
N VAL A 3 15.57 19.88 -39.27
CA VAL A 3 16.28 19.35 -38.09
C VAL A 3 15.76 19.92 -36.76
N LEU A 4 15.43 21.21 -36.72
CA LEU A 4 14.88 21.85 -35.51
C LEU A 4 13.47 21.36 -35.18
N LEU A 5 12.66 21.09 -36.20
CA LEU A 5 11.30 20.57 -36.04
C LEU A 5 11.30 19.12 -35.52
N PHE A 6 12.15 18.27 -36.07
CA PHE A 6 12.27 16.88 -35.59
C PHE A 6 12.90 16.83 -34.19
N GLY A 7 13.89 17.68 -33.91
CA GLY A 7 14.49 17.79 -32.59
C GLY A 7 13.49 18.23 -31.51
N SER A 8 12.69 19.27 -31.78
CA SER A 8 11.68 19.74 -30.82
C SER A 8 10.58 18.69 -30.59
N LEU A 9 10.14 18.01 -31.65
CA LEU A 9 9.14 16.94 -31.55
C LEU A 9 9.67 15.77 -30.70
N ALA A 10 10.92 15.36 -30.91
CA ALA A 10 11.54 14.30 -30.12
C ALA A 10 11.59 14.66 -28.63
N ILE A 11 11.96 15.91 -28.29
CA ILE A 11 12.00 16.39 -26.91
C ILE A 11 10.60 16.37 -26.27
N ILE A 12 9.56 16.80 -27.00
CA ILE A 12 8.17 16.79 -26.49
C ILE A 12 7.71 15.36 -26.22
N ILE A 13 7.99 14.42 -27.13
CA ILE A 13 7.62 13.01 -26.95
C ILE A 13 8.35 12.42 -25.74
N LEU A 14 9.65 12.66 -25.61
CA LEU A 14 10.44 12.18 -24.47
C LEU A 14 9.93 12.75 -23.15
N ALA A 15 9.62 14.05 -23.10
CA ALA A 15 9.04 14.68 -21.92
C ALA A 15 7.68 14.07 -21.55
N GLY A 16 6.82 13.82 -22.54
CA GLY A 16 5.53 13.15 -22.35
C GLY A 16 5.68 11.74 -21.79
N LEU A 17 6.65 10.96 -22.32
CA LEU A 17 6.95 9.62 -21.84
C LEU A 17 7.42 9.63 -20.37
N ILE A 18 8.28 10.57 -19.99
CA ILE A 18 8.74 10.70 -18.60
C ILE A 18 7.56 10.97 -17.67
N ILE A 19 6.66 11.90 -18.02
CA ILE A 19 5.47 12.21 -17.20
C ILE A 19 4.57 10.97 -17.08
N TRP A 20 4.35 10.26 -18.19
CA TRP A 20 3.53 9.06 -18.20
C TRP A 20 4.11 7.94 -17.33
N VAL A 21 5.42 7.66 -17.40
CA VAL A 21 6.09 6.65 -16.56
C VAL A 21 5.93 7.00 -15.07
N ASN A 22 6.14 8.26 -14.70
CA ASN A 22 5.97 8.72 -13.32
C ASN A 22 4.52 8.52 -12.82
N ALA A 23 3.54 8.86 -13.65
CA ALA A 23 2.13 8.65 -13.32
C ALA A 23 1.80 7.17 -13.12
N GLN A 24 2.33 6.30 -13.99
CA GLN A 24 2.13 4.85 -13.88
C GLN A 24 2.79 4.27 -12.63
N LEU A 25 4.04 4.63 -12.33
CA LEU A 25 4.72 4.19 -11.12
C LEU A 25 3.95 4.60 -9.87
N LYS A 26 3.52 5.87 -9.79
CA LYS A 26 2.73 6.36 -8.66
C LYS A 26 1.40 5.60 -8.51
N SER A 27 0.77 5.22 -9.61
CA SER A 27 -0.44 4.39 -9.61
C SER A 27 -0.16 2.97 -9.09
N ALA A 28 0.90 2.33 -9.59
CA ALA A 28 1.31 1.00 -9.17
C ALA A 28 1.61 0.93 -7.67
N TYR A 29 2.43 1.87 -7.15
CA TYR A 29 2.72 1.95 -5.73
C TYR A 29 1.45 2.16 -4.89
N ARG A 30 0.53 3.01 -5.33
CA ARG A 30 -0.74 3.24 -4.62
C ARG A 30 -1.54 1.95 -4.48
N ASN A 31 -1.60 1.13 -5.53
CA ASN A 31 -2.28 -0.15 -5.48
C ASN A 31 -1.59 -1.11 -4.50
N ILE A 32 -0.26 -1.22 -4.57
CA ILE A 32 0.52 -2.09 -3.66
C ILE A 32 0.32 -1.68 -2.20
N TYR A 33 0.39 -0.38 -1.88
CA TYR A 33 0.19 0.10 -0.52
C TYR A 33 -1.25 -0.09 -0.05
N ARG A 34 -2.23 0.09 -0.93
CA ARG A 34 -3.63 -0.16 -0.61
C ARG A 34 -3.86 -1.63 -0.28
N ASP A 35 -3.35 -2.53 -1.12
CA ASP A 35 -3.53 -3.98 -0.92
C ASP A 35 -2.77 -4.45 0.34
N SER A 36 -1.59 -3.90 0.59
CA SER A 36 -0.84 -4.16 1.83
C SER A 36 -1.61 -3.67 3.07
N ALA A 37 -2.20 -2.48 3.02
CA ALA A 37 -3.00 -1.94 4.12
C ALA A 37 -4.23 -2.81 4.41
N PHE A 38 -4.92 -3.28 3.37
CA PHE A 38 -6.04 -4.22 3.54
C PHE A 38 -5.60 -5.55 4.12
N ARG A 39 -4.51 -6.15 3.63
CA ARG A 39 -3.97 -7.40 4.18
C ARG A 39 -3.60 -7.29 5.66
N ILE A 40 -3.01 -6.16 6.06
CA ILE A 40 -2.70 -5.90 7.48
C ILE A 40 -4.00 -5.81 8.29
N ALA A 41 -4.98 -5.04 7.83
CA ALA A 41 -6.27 -4.91 8.51
C ALA A 41 -7.01 -6.26 8.64
N GLU A 42 -7.04 -7.05 7.56
CA GLU A 42 -7.62 -8.39 7.55
C GLU A 42 -6.90 -9.31 8.55
N SER A 43 -5.57 -9.33 8.55
CA SER A 43 -4.81 -10.15 9.49
C SER A 43 -5.07 -9.79 10.96
N GLY A 44 -5.25 -8.50 11.28
CA GLY A 44 -5.58 -8.06 12.63
C GLY A 44 -6.98 -8.53 13.07
N ILE A 45 -7.98 -8.40 12.19
CA ILE A 45 -9.34 -8.89 12.45
C ILE A 45 -9.34 -10.41 12.60
N GLU A 46 -8.63 -11.12 11.72
CA GLU A 46 -8.51 -12.58 11.75
C GLU A 46 -7.84 -13.06 13.03
N TYR A 47 -6.76 -12.40 13.47
CA TYR A 47 -6.12 -12.69 14.76
C TYR A 47 -7.11 -12.56 15.92
N TYR A 48 -7.80 -11.42 16.03
CA TYR A 48 -8.77 -11.21 17.10
C TYR A 48 -9.93 -12.20 17.07
N ARG A 49 -10.40 -12.56 15.87
CA ARG A 49 -11.45 -13.56 15.70
C ARG A 49 -10.98 -14.93 16.21
N TRP A 50 -9.76 -15.35 15.86
CA TRP A 50 -9.17 -16.58 16.38
C TRP A 50 -8.98 -16.52 17.90
N HIS A 51 -8.45 -15.41 18.42
CA HIS A 51 -8.19 -15.21 19.85
C HIS A 51 -9.49 -15.33 20.66
N LEU A 52 -10.52 -14.56 20.31
CA LEU A 52 -11.80 -14.56 21.02
C LEU A 52 -12.57 -15.88 20.86
N ALA A 53 -12.33 -16.65 19.80
CA ALA A 53 -12.88 -18.00 19.67
C ALA A 53 -12.29 -18.98 20.69
N HIS A 54 -11.02 -18.79 21.10
CA HIS A 54 -10.33 -19.66 22.06
C HIS A 54 -10.36 -19.10 23.49
N ALA A 55 -10.42 -17.77 23.65
CA ALA A 55 -10.47 -17.05 24.91
C ALA A 55 -11.62 -16.01 24.90
N PRO A 56 -12.89 -16.45 25.03
CA PRO A 56 -14.06 -15.56 24.85
C PRO A 56 -14.20 -14.43 25.86
N LEU A 57 -13.50 -14.52 27.00
CA LEU A 57 -13.52 -13.52 28.07
C LEU A 57 -12.27 -12.63 28.08
N ASP A 58 -11.29 -12.93 27.22
CA ASP A 58 -10.04 -12.18 27.13
C ASP A 58 -10.14 -11.11 26.03
N PHE A 59 -10.67 -9.96 26.41
CA PHE A 59 -10.74 -8.79 25.54
C PHE A 59 -9.44 -7.96 25.52
N GLN A 60 -8.44 -8.38 26.30
CA GLN A 60 -7.20 -7.62 26.51
C GLN A 60 -5.97 -8.36 25.98
N ASP A 61 -6.18 -9.40 25.18
CA ASP A 61 -5.13 -10.18 24.52
C ASP A 61 -4.04 -10.64 25.51
N GLY A 62 -4.46 -11.09 26.70
CA GLY A 62 -3.57 -11.57 27.77
C GLY A 62 -2.73 -10.49 28.46
N THR A 63 -2.85 -9.21 28.10
CA THR A 63 -2.04 -8.13 28.67
C THR A 63 -2.58 -7.57 29.99
N GLY A 64 -3.87 -7.78 30.28
CA GLY A 64 -4.51 -7.28 31.50
C GLY A 64 -4.66 -5.74 31.55
N GLN A 65 -4.35 -5.03 30.46
CA GLN A 65 -4.42 -3.58 30.35
C GLN A 65 -5.12 -3.16 29.05
N PRO A 66 -5.74 -1.97 29.00
CA PRO A 66 -6.22 -1.39 27.74
C PRO A 66 -5.03 -1.12 26.80
N GLY A 67 -5.19 -1.40 25.51
CA GLY A 67 -4.15 -1.37 24.47
C GLY A 67 -3.40 -0.04 24.27
N PRO A 68 -2.48 0.03 23.28
CA PRO A 68 -2.51 -0.72 22.02
C PRO A 68 -1.92 -2.13 22.07
N TYR A 69 -2.62 -3.08 21.43
CA TYR A 69 -2.19 -4.46 21.26
C TYR A 69 -1.44 -4.59 19.93
N ILE A 70 -0.16 -4.97 19.98
CA ILE A 70 0.74 -4.95 18.83
C ILE A 70 1.12 -6.39 18.45
N HIS A 71 0.81 -6.77 17.23
CA HIS A 71 1.25 -8.04 16.63
C HIS A 71 2.08 -7.78 15.40
N ASN A 72 3.09 -8.63 15.19
CA ASN A 72 3.90 -8.58 13.98
C ASN A 72 3.09 -9.12 12.80
N PHE A 73 3.07 -8.36 11.70
CA PHE A 73 2.57 -8.81 10.41
C PHE A 73 3.71 -9.47 9.64
N TYR A 74 3.54 -10.75 9.29
CA TYR A 74 4.50 -11.53 8.49
C TYR A 74 3.93 -11.84 7.09
#